data_AF-A0A973RJS3-F1
#
_entry.id   AF-A0A973RJS3-F1
#
_cell.length_a   1.000
_cell.length_b   1.000
_cell.length_c   1.000
_cell.angle_alpha   90.00
_cell.angle_beta   90.00
_cell.angle_gamma   90.00
#
_symmetry.space_group_name_H-M   'P 1'
#
loop_
_entity.id
_entity.type
_entity.pdbx_description
1 polymer ?
#
loop_
_entity_poly.entity_id
_entity_poly.type
_entity_poly.pdbx_seq_one_letter_code
_entity_poly.pdbx_strand_id
1 'polypeptide(L)'
;MMRVVALKKAAAAGVGGAIAMEIFARVGRLLGLQTIDFIAELSSVAFRGSRVLADLAAVVAHLAIGVCWAIFYAFFVWGRLRLRPALQGLVFAIMPASLAILVVYPELALIQRNSDLATVTLSSFFAPLSIPAVVSLLIGHALFGLTVGAIYRRPAGYSADAKPAPPAARRPIDSEAKRNEKYKGFMFATGIECSYPTIEHGRWRRDEMDSTSHYELWQTDFRLAREIGITHIRYGPPLHLIFEGPGRYNWEYADPQMEELRDRGPEPIIDLCHFGVPSWLGNLQNPDIAHALEEYAGAFAERYPWVRFYTPVNEMYVCARMSALDGIWNEQLRDDGAYVRAAWNLAHSTIRMSDAILKRRPDAVFINSESSEFYQPCCPDEYVQDVATQANERRFLPLDLIYAHPVSPRMRKLLCEQGIADEDIERLAHRSVPHRSILGIDYYEWNERLIDREGKAEALGELFGWYVIASQYWNRYKRTMMHTETNKMDADGAPKWLWRQWHNVQLLAKDGVPLVGFTWYSLIDQIDWSIAMSQPIGIVFPVGLFDLNREARTVGLSYKHLIDLYRDEPDYRECKWLKKIMD
;
A
#
# COMPACT_ATOMS: atom_id res chain seq x y z
N MET A 1 -9.03 -15.60 1.13
CA MET A 1 -8.27 -14.34 1.01
C MET A 1 -8.31 -13.66 2.38
N MET A 2 -7.15 -13.55 3.03
CA MET A 2 -7.03 -12.87 4.33
C MET A 2 -7.26 -11.36 4.13
N ARG A 3 -7.84 -10.70 5.13
CA ARG A 3 -8.07 -9.26 5.10
C ARG A 3 -7.63 -8.61 6.41
N VAL A 4 -7.11 -7.40 6.32
CA VAL A 4 -6.85 -6.54 7.48
C VAL A 4 -8.16 -6.00 8.03
N VAL A 5 -8.29 -6.05 9.34
CA VAL A 5 -9.43 -5.51 10.08
C VAL A 5 -8.99 -4.27 10.84
N ALA A 6 -9.67 -3.15 10.57
CA ALA A 6 -9.44 -1.91 11.30
C ALA A 6 -10.19 -1.95 12.64
N LEU A 7 -9.61 -2.58 13.66
CA LEU A 7 -10.25 -2.80 14.96
C LEU A 7 -10.81 -1.52 15.59
N LYS A 8 -10.09 -0.40 15.52
CA LYS A 8 -10.56 0.91 16.00
C LYS A 8 -11.85 1.36 15.29
N LYS A 9 -11.91 1.18 13.96
CA LYS A 9 -13.10 1.50 13.15
C LYS A 9 -14.26 0.55 13.47
N ALA A 10 -13.97 -0.74 13.68
CA ALA A 10 -14.98 -1.75 14.04
C ALA A 10 -15.57 -1.45 15.43
N ALA A 11 -14.73 -1.11 16.41
CA ALA A 11 -15.18 -0.72 17.74
C ALA A 11 -16.05 0.54 17.70
N ALA A 12 -15.63 1.58 16.98
CA ALA A 12 -16.44 2.79 16.80
C ALA A 12 -17.78 2.49 16.11
N ALA A 13 -17.80 1.60 15.11
CA ALA A 13 -19.01 1.15 14.44
C ALA A 13 -19.96 0.41 15.39
N GLY A 14 -19.42 -0.47 16.25
CA GLY A 14 -20.19 -1.21 17.25
C GLY A 14 -20.80 -0.30 18.32
N VAL A 15 -20.02 0.66 18.84
CA VAL A 15 -20.52 1.68 19.77
C VAL A 15 -21.62 2.51 19.11
N GLY A 16 -21.39 3.01 17.89
CA GLY A 16 -22.39 3.77 17.15
C GLY A 16 -23.68 2.99 16.90
N GLY A 17 -23.57 1.72 16.53
CA GLY A 17 -24.73 0.84 16.33
C GLY A 17 -25.50 0.60 17.63
N ALA A 18 -24.81 0.34 18.74
CA ALA A 18 -25.44 0.12 20.04
C ALA A 18 -26.20 1.36 20.52
N ILE A 19 -25.62 2.55 20.32
CA ILE A 19 -26.27 3.84 20.62
C ILE A 19 -27.49 4.05 19.72
N ALA A 20 -27.40 3.79 18.42
CA ALA A 20 -28.52 3.95 17.50
C ALA A 20 -29.72 3.06 17.89
N MET A 21 -29.44 1.82 18.30
CA MET A 21 -30.45 0.89 18.81
C MET A 21 -31.13 1.41 20.09
N GLU A 22 -30.34 1.97 21.01
CA GLU A 22 -30.85 2.51 22.26
C GLU A 22 -31.67 3.80 22.08
N ILE A 23 -31.25 4.69 21.18
CA ILE A 23 -32.02 5.88 20.81
C ILE A 23 -33.40 5.49 20.28
N PHE A 24 -33.46 4.50 19.38
CA PHE A 24 -34.73 3.97 18.88
C PHE A 24 -35.60 3.43 20.02
N ALA A 25 -35.03 2.63 20.91
CA ALA A 25 -35.75 2.03 22.03
C ALA A 25 -36.35 3.09 22.98
N ARG A 26 -35.62 4.17 23.29
CA ARG A 26 -36.09 5.24 24.19
C ARG A 26 -37.10 6.17 23.52
N VAL A 27 -36.80 6.61 22.30
CA VAL A 27 -37.71 7.49 21.55
C VAL A 27 -39.03 6.77 21.25
N GLY A 28 -38.98 5.49 20.87
CA GLY A 28 -40.17 4.68 20.65
C GLY A 28 -41.11 4.67 21.86
N ARG A 29 -40.57 4.45 23.07
CA ARG A 29 -41.34 4.50 24.32
C ARG A 29 -41.90 5.88 24.63
N LEU A 30 -41.13 6.94 24.39
CA LEU A 30 -41.64 8.31 24.53
C LEU A 30 -42.83 8.59 23.59
N LEU A 31 -42.85 7.93 22.43
CA LEU A 31 -43.94 8.00 21.45
C LEU A 31 -45.05 6.95 21.71
N GLY A 32 -45.02 6.22 22.82
CA GLY A 32 -46.02 5.21 23.19
C GLY A 32 -45.89 3.87 22.45
N LEU A 33 -44.79 3.63 21.74
CA LEU A 33 -44.50 2.33 21.12
C LEU A 33 -44.00 1.34 22.17
N GLN A 34 -44.39 0.07 22.01
CA GLN A 34 -43.88 -1.04 22.81
C GLN A 34 -42.49 -1.46 22.31
N THR A 35 -41.46 -0.69 22.69
CA THR A 35 -40.06 -0.99 22.39
C THR A 35 -39.33 -1.55 23.61
N ILE A 36 -38.37 -2.45 23.35
CA ILE A 36 -37.50 -3.05 24.39
C ILE A 36 -36.34 -2.11 24.71
N ASP A 37 -36.18 -1.82 25.99
CA ASP A 37 -35.07 -1.05 26.54
C ASP A 37 -33.92 -1.95 26.94
N PHE A 38 -32.92 -2.08 26.09
CA PHE A 38 -31.83 -3.00 26.37
C PHE A 38 -31.06 -2.62 27.63
N ILE A 39 -30.92 -1.32 27.92
CA ILE A 39 -30.26 -0.87 29.15
C ILE A 39 -31.10 -1.20 30.38
N ALA A 40 -32.41 -0.96 30.37
CA ALA A 40 -33.27 -1.29 31.51
C ALA A 40 -33.38 -2.81 31.72
N GLU A 41 -33.50 -3.58 30.64
CA GLU A 41 -33.50 -5.04 30.69
C GLU A 41 -32.21 -5.56 31.33
N LEU A 42 -31.04 -5.09 30.89
CA LEU A 42 -29.74 -5.47 31.47
C LEU A 42 -29.53 -4.97 32.91
N SER A 43 -29.96 -3.73 33.19
CA SER A 43 -29.83 -3.10 34.52
C SER A 43 -30.63 -3.88 35.57
N SER A 44 -31.81 -4.37 35.21
CA SER A 44 -32.66 -5.17 36.11
C SER A 44 -32.00 -6.46 36.60
N VAL A 45 -31.00 -6.97 35.87
CA VAL A 45 -30.26 -8.19 36.20
C VAL A 45 -28.92 -7.89 36.86
N ALA A 46 -28.45 -6.64 36.80
CA ALA A 46 -27.18 -6.18 37.33
C ALA A 46 -27.32 -5.62 38.77
N PHE A 47 -26.32 -5.87 39.62
CA PHE A 47 -26.11 -5.29 40.97
C PHE A 47 -27.36 -4.82 41.75
N ARG A 48 -27.90 -5.69 42.61
CA ARG A 48 -29.09 -5.42 43.45
C ARG A 48 -28.95 -4.29 44.49
N GLY A 49 -27.76 -3.70 44.67
CA GLY A 49 -27.45 -2.73 45.73
C GLY A 49 -27.39 -1.26 45.30
N SER A 50 -27.31 -0.95 44.00
CA SER A 50 -27.27 0.43 43.50
C SER A 50 -27.76 0.52 42.07
N ARG A 51 -28.87 1.24 41.87
CA ARG A 51 -29.48 1.46 40.54
C ARG A 51 -28.53 2.20 39.59
N VAL A 52 -27.79 3.19 40.11
CA VAL A 52 -26.83 3.96 39.31
C VAL A 52 -25.70 3.06 38.79
N LEU A 53 -25.17 2.18 39.64
CA LEU A 53 -24.12 1.24 39.23
C LEU A 53 -24.67 0.18 38.27
N ALA A 54 -25.90 -0.30 38.47
CA ALA A 54 -26.56 -1.23 37.58
C ALA A 54 -26.79 -0.63 36.18
N ASP A 55 -27.30 0.61 36.10
CA ASP A 55 -27.50 1.31 34.83
C ASP A 55 -26.17 1.57 34.10
N LEU A 56 -25.13 1.97 34.84
CA LEU A 56 -23.80 2.19 34.25
C LEU A 56 -23.17 0.88 33.75
N ALA A 57 -23.30 -0.20 34.52
CA ALA A 57 -22.84 -1.52 34.10
C ALA A 57 -23.60 -2.02 32.86
N ALA A 58 -24.91 -1.79 32.79
CA ALA A 58 -25.75 -2.14 31.64
C ALA A 58 -25.35 -1.37 30.37
N VAL A 59 -25.08 -0.07 30.48
CA VAL A 59 -24.54 0.75 29.38
C VAL A 59 -23.22 0.15 28.88
N VAL A 60 -22.27 -0.10 29.78
CA VAL A 60 -20.96 -0.63 29.41
C VAL A 60 -21.09 -2.01 28.75
N ALA A 61 -21.93 -2.89 29.30
CA ALA A 61 -22.18 -4.21 28.74
C ALA A 61 -22.79 -4.13 27.34
N HIS A 62 -23.81 -3.29 27.14
CA HIS A 62 -24.47 -3.11 25.85
C HIS A 62 -23.51 -2.58 24.77
N LEU A 63 -22.70 -1.57 25.11
CA LEU A 63 -21.68 -1.04 24.22
C LEU A 63 -20.61 -2.10 23.89
N ALA A 64 -20.15 -2.86 24.88
CA ALA A 64 -19.16 -3.93 24.70
C ALA A 64 -19.69 -5.05 23.78
N ILE A 65 -20.95 -5.48 23.95
CA ILE A 65 -21.61 -6.45 23.07
C ILE A 65 -21.67 -5.91 21.63
N GLY A 66 -22.03 -4.63 21.47
CA GLY A 66 -22.03 -3.95 20.17
C GLY A 66 -20.65 -3.98 19.50
N VAL A 67 -19.58 -3.70 20.27
CA VAL A 67 -18.20 -3.80 19.79
C VAL A 67 -17.84 -5.22 19.35
N CYS A 68 -18.14 -6.23 20.17
CA CYS A 68 -17.88 -7.63 19.83
C CYS A 68 -18.57 -8.04 18.51
N TRP A 69 -19.83 -7.67 18.31
CA TRP A 69 -20.55 -7.95 17.07
C TRP A 69 -19.98 -7.18 15.87
N ALA A 70 -19.56 -5.93 16.04
CA ALA A 70 -18.95 -5.18 14.95
C ALA A 70 -17.55 -5.72 14.57
N ILE A 71 -16.78 -6.23 15.53
CA ILE A 71 -15.54 -6.96 15.25
C ILE A 71 -15.85 -8.24 14.48
N PHE A 72 -16.86 -9.00 14.90
CA PHE A 72 -17.30 -10.20 14.18
C PHE A 72 -17.71 -9.85 12.73
N TYR A 73 -18.49 -8.79 12.54
CA TYR A 73 -18.85 -8.28 11.21
C TYR A 73 -17.62 -7.99 10.35
N ALA A 74 -16.63 -7.30 10.92
CA ALA A 74 -15.42 -6.92 10.21
C ALA A 74 -14.60 -8.14 9.73
N PHE A 75 -14.45 -9.18 10.56
CA PHE A 75 -13.71 -10.40 10.22
C PHE A 75 -14.48 -11.32 9.26
N PHE A 76 -15.78 -11.50 9.48
CA PHE A 76 -16.51 -12.62 8.86
C PHE A 76 -17.50 -12.21 7.77
N VAL A 77 -17.93 -10.94 7.72
CA VAL A 77 -19.01 -10.50 6.83
C VAL A 77 -18.58 -9.41 5.84
N TRP A 78 -17.94 -8.34 6.33
CA TRP A 78 -17.53 -7.18 5.52
C TRP A 78 -16.79 -7.59 4.23
N GLY A 79 -15.87 -8.54 4.35
CA GLY A 79 -15.05 -9.00 3.24
C GLY A 79 -15.68 -10.06 2.33
N ARG A 80 -16.87 -10.56 2.67
CA ARG A 80 -17.51 -11.69 1.95
C ARG A 80 -18.72 -11.28 1.13
N LEU A 81 -19.48 -10.29 1.58
CA LEU A 81 -20.68 -9.82 0.87
C LEU A 81 -20.33 -8.69 -0.10
N ARG A 82 -20.80 -8.80 -1.35
CA ARG A 82 -20.67 -7.75 -2.37
C ARG A 82 -21.94 -6.86 -2.45
N LEU A 83 -22.41 -6.37 -1.31
CA LEU A 83 -23.56 -5.45 -1.23
C LEU A 83 -23.09 -4.03 -0.89
N ARG A 84 -23.98 -3.03 -1.02
CA ARG A 84 -23.70 -1.70 -0.46
C ARG A 84 -23.46 -1.81 1.05
N PRO A 85 -22.54 -1.02 1.64
CA PRO A 85 -22.11 -1.21 3.03
C PRO A 85 -23.26 -1.30 4.06
N ALA A 86 -24.23 -0.38 3.99
CA ALA A 86 -25.40 -0.40 4.85
C ALA A 86 -26.25 -1.67 4.66
N LEU A 87 -26.44 -2.15 3.42
CA LEU A 87 -27.17 -3.38 3.15
C LEU A 87 -26.43 -4.63 3.64
N GLN A 88 -25.10 -4.66 3.57
CA GLN A 88 -24.31 -5.73 4.19
C GLN A 88 -24.55 -5.77 5.70
N GLY A 89 -24.53 -4.60 6.34
CA GLY A 89 -24.82 -4.46 7.77
C GLY A 89 -26.24 -4.91 8.12
N LEU A 90 -27.23 -4.61 7.29
CA LEU A 90 -28.61 -5.07 7.46
C LEU A 90 -28.73 -6.60 7.35
N VAL A 91 -28.08 -7.21 6.36
CA VAL A 91 -28.04 -8.68 6.23
C VAL A 91 -27.34 -9.30 7.43
N PHE A 92 -26.23 -8.72 7.88
CA PHE A 92 -25.52 -9.14 9.08
C PHE A 92 -26.42 -9.13 10.32
N ALA A 93 -27.24 -8.09 10.50
CA ALA A 93 -28.12 -7.93 11.65
C ALA A 93 -29.13 -9.07 11.86
N ILE A 94 -29.45 -9.86 10.83
CA ILE A 94 -30.32 -11.03 10.97
C ILE A 94 -29.77 -12.01 12.01
N MET A 95 -28.45 -12.19 12.06
CA MET A 95 -27.81 -13.14 12.97
C MET A 95 -27.91 -12.71 14.45
N PRO A 96 -27.44 -11.51 14.87
CA PRO A 96 -27.62 -11.06 16.25
C PRO A 96 -29.10 -10.88 16.60
N ALA A 97 -29.97 -10.46 15.67
CA ALA A 97 -31.42 -10.39 15.91
C ALA A 97 -32.01 -11.76 16.23
N SER A 98 -31.66 -12.81 15.48
CA SER A 98 -32.12 -14.17 15.73
C SER A 98 -31.63 -14.68 17.08
N LEU A 99 -30.37 -14.42 17.46
CA LEU A 99 -29.86 -14.78 18.77
C LEU A 99 -30.60 -14.03 19.89
N ALA A 100 -30.87 -12.74 19.69
CA ALA A 100 -31.59 -11.92 20.65
C ALA A 100 -33.04 -12.42 20.87
N ILE A 101 -33.74 -12.73 19.78
CA ILE A 101 -35.14 -13.20 19.81
C ILE A 101 -35.22 -14.62 20.37
N LEU A 102 -34.35 -15.54 19.92
CA LEU A 102 -34.49 -16.96 20.23
C LEU A 102 -33.80 -17.37 21.54
N VAL A 103 -32.88 -16.56 22.07
CA VAL A 103 -32.07 -16.93 23.25
C VAL A 103 -32.06 -15.81 24.27
N VAL A 104 -31.46 -14.66 23.94
CA VAL A 104 -31.08 -13.64 24.95
C VAL A 104 -32.29 -13.04 25.64
N TYR A 105 -33.29 -12.57 24.90
CA TYR A 105 -34.44 -11.90 25.48
C TYR A 105 -35.34 -12.86 26.32
N PRO A 106 -35.69 -14.06 25.82
CA PRO A 106 -36.30 -15.11 26.65
C PRO A 106 -35.56 -15.40 27.95
N GLU A 107 -34.24 -15.52 27.89
CA GLU A 107 -33.39 -15.82 29.04
C GLU A 107 -33.37 -14.67 30.06
N LEU A 108 -33.19 -13.42 29.61
CA LEU A 108 -33.23 -12.24 30.49
C LEU A 108 -34.58 -12.15 31.24
N ALA A 109 -35.68 -12.38 30.53
CA ALA A 109 -37.02 -12.38 31.12
C ALA A 109 -37.21 -13.52 32.14
N LEU A 110 -36.57 -14.68 31.94
CA LEU A 110 -36.56 -15.78 32.92
C LEU A 110 -35.75 -15.42 34.17
N ILE A 111 -34.59 -14.79 34.01
CA ILE A 111 -33.74 -14.38 35.14
C ILE A 111 -34.45 -13.33 35.99
N GLN A 112 -35.13 -12.35 35.37
CA GLN A 112 -35.93 -11.35 36.07
C GLN A 112 -37.08 -11.98 36.88
N ARG A 113 -37.65 -13.08 36.39
CA ARG A 113 -38.74 -13.81 37.06
C ARG A 113 -38.29 -14.64 38.27
N ASN A 114 -37.01 -14.57 38.70
CA ASN A 114 -36.44 -15.16 39.92
C ASN A 114 -37.22 -16.38 40.48
N SER A 115 -36.83 -17.60 40.08
CA SER A 115 -37.15 -18.87 40.78
C SER A 115 -38.60 -19.41 40.80
N ASP A 116 -39.60 -18.80 40.17
CA ASP A 116 -40.99 -19.30 40.19
C ASP A 116 -41.32 -20.44 39.20
N LEU A 117 -40.36 -20.89 38.39
CA LEU A 117 -40.53 -22.01 37.45
C LEU A 117 -39.82 -23.26 37.98
N ALA A 118 -40.60 -24.21 38.52
CA ALA A 118 -40.09 -25.52 38.93
C ALA A 118 -39.54 -26.35 37.74
N THR A 119 -39.98 -26.05 36.51
CA THR A 119 -39.49 -26.65 35.26
C THR A 119 -39.56 -25.63 34.11
N VAL A 120 -38.48 -25.51 33.33
CA VAL A 120 -38.43 -24.69 32.11
C VAL A 120 -38.91 -25.54 30.93
N THR A 121 -40.06 -25.17 30.34
CA THR A 121 -40.59 -25.75 29.10
C THR A 121 -40.39 -24.80 27.91
N LEU A 122 -40.41 -25.30 26.68
CA LEU A 122 -40.34 -24.47 25.47
C LEU A 122 -41.40 -23.36 25.44
N SER A 123 -42.63 -23.64 25.88
CA SER A 123 -43.69 -22.64 25.96
C SER A 123 -43.42 -21.57 27.03
N SER A 124 -42.90 -21.96 28.19
CA SER A 124 -42.54 -21.01 29.24
C SER A 124 -41.34 -20.14 28.86
N PHE A 125 -40.41 -20.68 28.07
CA PHE A 125 -39.23 -19.98 27.58
C PHE A 125 -39.60 -18.86 26.61
N PHE A 126 -40.47 -19.14 25.62
CA PHE A 126 -40.88 -18.14 24.63
C PHE A 126 -42.06 -17.26 25.04
N ALA A 127 -42.67 -17.48 26.21
CA ALA A 127 -43.78 -16.68 26.73
C ALA A 127 -43.54 -15.15 26.74
N PRO A 128 -42.31 -14.62 26.93
CA PRO A 128 -42.05 -13.18 26.89
C PRO A 128 -42.12 -12.54 25.48
N LEU A 129 -42.06 -13.34 24.40
CA LEU A 129 -42.03 -12.85 23.02
C LEU A 129 -43.42 -12.47 22.50
N SER A 130 -43.84 -11.23 22.72
CA SER A 130 -44.99 -10.65 22.03
C SER A 130 -44.63 -10.23 20.60
N ILE A 131 -45.63 -10.08 19.71
CA ILE A 131 -45.40 -9.55 18.36
C ILE A 131 -44.69 -8.17 18.41
N PRO A 132 -45.10 -7.21 19.26
CA PRO A 132 -44.39 -5.94 19.39
C PRO A 132 -42.95 -6.09 19.89
N ALA A 133 -42.67 -7.02 20.80
CA ALA A 133 -41.31 -7.31 21.26
C ALA A 133 -40.43 -7.82 20.10
N VAL A 134 -40.93 -8.77 19.31
CA VAL A 134 -40.22 -9.29 18.13
C VAL A 134 -39.97 -8.17 17.12
N VAL A 135 -40.97 -7.34 16.82
CA VAL A 135 -40.81 -6.19 15.91
C VAL A 135 -39.78 -5.20 16.43
N SER A 136 -39.81 -4.88 17.73
CA SER A 136 -38.83 -3.99 18.36
C SER A 136 -37.40 -4.54 18.25
N LEU A 137 -37.21 -5.84 18.53
CA LEU A 137 -35.90 -6.48 18.41
C LEU A 137 -35.40 -6.46 16.97
N LEU A 138 -36.26 -6.75 15.99
CA LEU A 138 -35.91 -6.70 14.57
C LEU A 138 -35.50 -5.30 14.12
N ILE A 139 -36.28 -4.26 14.47
CA ILE A 139 -35.95 -2.88 14.10
C ILE A 139 -34.67 -2.41 14.79
N GLY A 140 -34.52 -2.68 16.09
CA GLY A 140 -33.33 -2.31 16.85
C GLY A 140 -32.05 -2.90 16.25
N HIS A 141 -32.07 -4.20 15.92
CA HIS A 141 -30.93 -4.85 15.29
C HIS A 141 -30.72 -4.41 13.84
N ALA A 142 -31.79 -4.13 13.08
CA ALA A 142 -31.66 -3.56 11.74
C ALA A 142 -30.96 -2.20 11.77
N LEU A 143 -31.30 -1.33 12.73
CA LEU A 143 -30.62 -0.05 12.95
C LEU A 143 -29.16 -0.23 13.37
N PHE A 144 -28.89 -1.19 14.28
CA PHE A 144 -27.52 -1.58 14.64
C PHE A 144 -26.71 -1.97 13.39
N GLY A 145 -27.23 -2.91 12.60
CA GLY A 145 -26.61 -3.41 11.39
C GLY A 145 -26.37 -2.32 10.35
N LEU A 146 -27.39 -1.53 10.03
CA LEU A 146 -27.29 -0.38 9.12
C LEU A 146 -26.19 0.58 9.56
N THR A 147 -26.12 0.88 10.85
CA THR A 147 -25.11 1.78 11.44
C THR A 147 -23.71 1.18 11.35
N VAL A 148 -23.55 -0.10 11.72
CA VAL A 148 -22.27 -0.81 11.62
C VAL A 148 -21.78 -0.81 10.16
N GLY A 149 -22.63 -1.18 9.21
CA GLY A 149 -22.30 -1.17 7.78
C GLY A 149 -22.06 0.23 7.21
N ALA A 150 -22.71 1.26 7.75
CA ALA A 150 -22.49 2.64 7.34
C ALA A 150 -21.18 3.24 7.89
N ILE A 151 -20.73 2.81 9.07
CA ILE A 151 -19.50 3.30 9.70
C ILE A 151 -18.29 2.49 9.20
N TYR A 152 -18.36 1.15 9.22
CA TYR A 152 -17.24 0.28 8.85
C TYR A 152 -17.16 0.07 7.33
N ARG A 153 -16.71 1.10 6.59
CA ARG A 153 -16.70 1.10 5.11
C ARG A 153 -15.36 0.88 4.44
N ARG A 154 -14.25 1.17 5.13
CA ARG A 154 -12.93 1.31 4.52
C ARG A 154 -11.86 0.85 5.52
N PRO A 155 -11.51 -0.45 5.56
CA PRO A 155 -10.48 -0.94 6.46
C PRO A 155 -9.11 -0.30 6.21
N ALA A 156 -8.73 -0.07 4.95
CA ALA A 156 -7.42 0.47 4.58
C ALA A 156 -7.48 1.95 4.16
N GLY A 157 -6.40 2.69 4.45
CA GLY A 157 -6.29 4.12 4.14
C GLY A 157 -7.22 5.05 4.93
N TYR A 158 -7.18 6.32 4.53
CA TYR A 158 -7.85 7.43 5.22
C TYR A 158 -8.20 8.57 4.24
N SER A 159 -8.96 9.57 4.69
CA SER A 159 -9.29 10.75 3.86
C SER A 159 -8.02 11.49 3.44
N ALA A 160 -7.92 11.96 2.20
CA ALA A 160 -6.68 12.56 1.70
C ALA A 160 -6.22 13.83 2.44
N ASP A 161 -7.11 14.49 3.19
CA ASP A 161 -6.80 15.65 4.03
C ASP A 161 -6.49 15.28 5.49
N ALA A 162 -6.71 14.02 5.87
CA ALA A 162 -6.40 13.54 7.21
C ALA A 162 -4.89 13.25 7.33
N LYS A 163 -4.35 13.54 8.52
CA LYS A 163 -2.99 13.19 8.90
C LYS A 163 -3.07 12.03 9.90
N PRO A 164 -2.56 10.83 9.56
CA PRO A 164 -2.48 9.73 10.52
C PRO A 164 -1.50 10.09 11.65
N ALA A 165 -1.53 9.34 12.75
CA ALA A 165 -0.58 9.57 13.83
C ALA A 165 0.87 9.44 13.31
N PRO A 166 1.82 10.25 13.83
CA PRO A 166 3.20 10.11 13.46
C PRO A 166 3.74 8.72 13.87
N PRO A 167 4.85 8.28 13.26
CA PRO A 167 5.51 7.04 13.61
C PRO A 167 5.81 6.96 15.10
N ALA A 168 5.81 5.73 15.63
CA ALA A 168 6.16 5.50 17.03
C ALA A 168 7.55 6.06 17.34
N ALA A 169 7.69 6.75 18.47
CA ALA A 169 8.98 7.26 18.91
C ALA A 169 10.00 6.12 19.03
N ARG A 170 11.26 6.42 18.69
CA ARG A 170 12.37 5.47 18.78
C ARG A 170 12.50 4.95 20.21
N ARG A 171 12.32 3.64 20.40
CA ARG A 171 12.57 2.96 21.68
C ARG A 171 14.06 2.63 21.82
N PRO A 172 14.64 2.71 23.03
CA PRO A 172 15.99 2.22 23.29
C PRO A 172 16.11 0.74 22.92
N ILE A 173 17.27 0.35 22.38
CA ILE A 173 17.57 -1.04 22.02
C ILE A 173 18.85 -1.44 22.77
N ASP A 174 18.82 -2.59 23.45
CA ASP A 174 19.96 -3.14 24.22
C ASP A 174 21.16 -3.61 23.38
N SER A 175 21.10 -3.48 22.05
CA SER A 175 22.13 -3.97 21.13
C SER A 175 23.20 -2.91 20.83
N GLU A 176 24.47 -3.33 20.84
CA GLU A 176 25.64 -2.52 20.45
C GLU A 176 25.93 -2.53 18.94
N ALA A 177 25.12 -3.20 18.11
CA ALA A 177 25.39 -3.34 16.68
C ALA A 177 25.39 -1.98 15.98
N LYS A 178 26.56 -1.56 15.49
CA LYS A 178 26.76 -0.37 14.66
C LYS A 178 26.66 -0.70 13.17
N ARG A 179 26.21 0.26 12.37
CA ARG A 179 26.22 0.15 10.91
C ARG A 179 27.63 -0.10 10.39
N ASN A 180 27.74 -0.97 9.38
CA ASN A 180 28.97 -1.19 8.65
C ASN A 180 29.12 -0.09 7.57
N GLU A 181 29.90 0.96 7.87
CA GLU A 181 29.97 2.21 7.09
C GLU A 181 30.53 2.06 5.65
N LYS A 182 30.98 0.87 5.23
CA LYS A 182 31.72 0.70 3.96
C LYS A 182 31.32 -0.56 3.18
N TYR A 183 30.03 -0.85 3.08
CA TYR A 183 29.61 -1.94 2.19
C TYR A 183 29.84 -1.55 0.72
N LYS A 184 30.80 -2.22 0.07
CA LYS A 184 31.14 -2.04 -1.35
C LYS A 184 30.79 -3.27 -2.20
N GLY A 185 30.01 -4.17 -1.61
CA GLY A 185 29.55 -5.38 -2.26
C GLY A 185 28.30 -5.17 -3.11
N PHE A 186 27.89 -6.22 -3.80
CA PHE A 186 26.64 -6.32 -4.51
C PHE A 186 25.47 -6.08 -3.56
N MET A 187 24.51 -5.25 -3.98
CA MET A 187 23.39 -4.85 -3.15
C MET A 187 22.36 -5.98 -3.08
N PHE A 188 22.33 -6.67 -1.94
CA PHE A 188 21.18 -7.49 -1.57
C PHE A 188 20.17 -6.60 -0.86
N ALA A 189 19.01 -6.42 -1.48
CA ALA A 189 18.03 -5.43 -1.07
C ALA A 189 16.64 -6.01 -0.83
N THR A 190 15.87 -5.29 -0.04
CA THR A 190 14.40 -5.39 0.02
C THR A 190 13.83 -3.99 0.21
N GLY A 191 12.51 -3.86 0.36
CA GLY A 191 11.90 -2.55 0.58
C GLY A 191 10.70 -2.58 1.51
N ILE A 192 10.44 -1.44 2.13
CA ILE A 192 9.15 -1.19 2.77
C ILE A 192 8.23 -0.65 1.69
N GLU A 193 7.09 -1.31 1.49
CA GLU A 193 6.06 -0.80 0.61
C GLU A 193 5.56 0.56 1.10
N CYS A 194 5.82 1.60 0.31
CA CYS A 194 5.61 2.99 0.67
C CYS A 194 4.74 3.74 -0.33
N SER A 195 3.93 3.01 -1.10
CA SER A 195 2.96 3.58 -2.02
C SER A 195 1.89 4.40 -1.31
N TYR A 196 1.62 5.58 -1.87
CA TYR A 196 0.56 6.45 -1.35
C TYR A 196 -0.33 7.14 -2.41
N PRO A 197 -0.84 6.44 -3.44
CA PRO A 197 -1.74 7.06 -4.41
C PRO A 197 -3.05 7.51 -3.75
N THR A 198 -3.72 8.47 -4.38
CA THR A 198 -5.13 8.77 -4.04
C THR A 198 -6.08 8.01 -4.95
N ILE A 199 -7.31 7.79 -4.48
CA ILE A 199 -8.43 7.23 -5.23
C ILE A 199 -9.70 8.04 -4.94
N GLU A 200 -10.78 7.73 -5.65
CA GLU A 200 -12.04 8.46 -5.60
C GLU A 200 -11.87 9.96 -5.94
N HIS A 201 -11.08 10.23 -6.99
CA HIS A 201 -10.71 11.56 -7.48
C HIS A 201 -10.04 12.40 -6.39
N GLY A 202 -8.95 11.89 -5.82
CA GLY A 202 -8.17 12.60 -4.80
C GLY A 202 -8.75 12.59 -3.38
N ARG A 203 -9.96 12.05 -3.14
CA ARG A 203 -10.63 12.15 -1.83
C ARG A 203 -10.12 11.17 -0.77
N TRP A 204 -9.55 10.04 -1.19
CA TRP A 204 -9.09 8.99 -0.30
C TRP A 204 -7.65 8.62 -0.57
N ARG A 205 -6.81 8.64 0.45
CA ARG A 205 -5.41 8.26 0.39
C ARG A 205 -5.27 6.78 0.70
N ARG A 206 -4.58 6.08 -0.18
CA ARG A 206 -3.96 4.79 0.14
C ARG A 206 -2.60 5.10 0.74
N ASP A 207 -2.23 4.47 1.83
CA ASP A 207 -0.91 4.61 2.44
C ASP A 207 -0.53 3.22 2.94
N GLU A 208 0.45 2.59 2.29
CA GLU A 208 0.85 1.24 2.62
C GLU A 208 1.63 1.15 3.94
N MET A 209 2.36 2.19 4.33
CA MET A 209 3.05 2.20 5.63
C MET A 209 2.03 2.28 6.79
N ASP A 210 0.95 3.03 6.63
CA ASP A 210 -0.18 3.00 7.58
C ASP A 210 -0.89 1.64 7.55
N SER A 211 -1.25 1.17 6.35
CA SER A 211 -2.10 -0.02 6.16
C SER A 211 -1.43 -1.32 6.62
N THR A 212 -0.10 -1.38 6.60
CA THR A 212 0.72 -2.50 7.08
C THR A 212 1.21 -2.30 8.52
N SER A 213 0.81 -1.21 9.19
CA SER A 213 1.25 -0.83 10.54
C SER A 213 2.75 -0.57 10.67
N HIS A 214 3.43 -0.24 9.56
CA HIS A 214 4.85 0.10 9.57
C HIS A 214 5.14 1.30 10.48
N TYR A 215 4.31 2.35 10.48
CA TYR A 215 4.51 3.50 11.38
C TYR A 215 4.59 3.12 12.87
N GLU A 216 3.88 2.06 13.29
CA GLU A 216 3.92 1.56 14.67
C GLU A 216 5.08 0.57 14.91
N LEU A 217 5.48 -0.18 13.87
CA LEU A 217 6.38 -1.34 13.96
C LEU A 217 7.72 -1.18 13.23
N TRP A 218 8.07 0.03 12.78
CA TRP A 218 9.24 0.28 11.94
C TRP A 218 10.57 -0.22 12.53
N GLN A 219 10.76 -0.16 13.86
CA GLN A 219 11.97 -0.69 14.51
C GLN A 219 12.08 -2.21 14.37
N THR A 220 10.94 -2.91 14.46
CA THR A 220 10.86 -4.35 14.21
C THR A 220 11.18 -4.64 12.76
N ASP A 221 10.58 -3.89 11.82
CA ASP A 221 10.79 -4.10 10.39
C ASP A 221 12.28 -3.91 10.02
N PHE A 222 12.93 -2.85 10.49
CA PHE A 222 14.38 -2.65 10.27
C PHE A 222 15.25 -3.72 10.94
N ARG A 223 14.85 -4.24 12.11
CA ARG A 223 15.53 -5.38 12.74
C ARG A 223 15.45 -6.63 11.86
N LEU A 224 14.27 -6.96 11.34
CA LEU A 224 14.06 -8.14 10.49
C LEU A 224 14.85 -8.07 9.19
N ALA A 225 14.92 -6.88 8.56
CA ALA A 225 15.76 -6.66 7.39
C ALA A 225 17.23 -7.01 7.69
N ARG A 226 17.76 -6.59 8.85
CA ARG A 226 19.13 -6.93 9.28
C ARG A 226 19.31 -8.41 9.54
N GLU A 227 18.33 -9.08 10.16
CA GLU A 227 18.39 -10.51 10.48
C GLU A 227 18.42 -11.41 9.24
N ILE A 228 17.73 -11.01 8.16
CA ILE A 228 17.82 -11.71 6.85
C ILE A 228 19.19 -11.49 6.19
N GLY A 229 19.94 -10.45 6.58
CA GLY A 229 21.24 -10.10 6.01
C GLY A 229 21.16 -9.07 4.89
N ILE A 230 20.04 -8.33 4.79
CA ILE A 230 19.86 -7.26 3.83
C ILE A 230 20.93 -6.18 4.03
N THR A 231 21.51 -5.73 2.93
CA THR A 231 22.57 -4.71 2.90
C THR A 231 22.03 -3.33 2.57
N HIS A 232 21.00 -3.28 1.73
CA HIS A 232 20.34 -2.05 1.30
C HIS A 232 18.83 -2.16 1.47
N ILE A 233 18.17 -1.11 1.93
CA ILE A 233 16.72 -1.09 2.09
C ILE A 233 16.13 0.05 1.26
N ARG A 234 15.20 -0.28 0.37
CA ARG A 234 14.35 0.71 -0.29
C ARG A 234 13.36 1.26 0.72
N TYR A 235 13.43 2.56 0.97
CA TYR A 235 12.63 3.23 1.97
C TYR A 235 12.12 4.56 1.45
N GLY A 236 10.81 4.71 1.37
CA GLY A 236 10.18 5.97 0.95
C GLY A 236 9.52 6.70 2.11
N PRO A 237 10.16 7.73 2.67
CA PRO A 237 9.50 8.63 3.63
C PRO A 237 8.20 9.19 3.05
N PRO A 238 7.12 9.31 3.84
CA PRO A 238 5.80 9.65 3.32
C PRO A 238 5.74 11.11 2.88
N LEU A 239 6.07 11.37 1.60
CA LEU A 239 6.08 12.70 0.98
C LEU A 239 4.79 13.48 1.26
N HIS A 240 3.62 12.84 1.17
CA HIS A 240 2.32 13.46 1.37
C HIS A 240 2.07 13.96 2.80
N LEU A 241 2.81 13.44 3.78
CA LEU A 241 2.74 13.84 5.19
C LEU A 241 3.88 14.78 5.57
N ILE A 242 5.07 14.59 4.98
CA ILE A 242 6.24 15.42 5.24
C ILE A 242 6.09 16.77 4.55
N PHE A 243 5.75 16.82 3.26
CA PHE A 243 5.74 18.06 2.50
C PHE A 243 4.38 18.75 2.53
N GLU A 244 4.16 19.56 3.56
CA GLU A 244 2.85 20.18 3.83
C GLU A 244 2.55 21.40 2.92
N GLY A 245 3.59 21.94 2.28
CA GLY A 245 3.52 23.09 1.39
C GLY A 245 4.92 23.69 1.16
N PRO A 246 5.07 24.65 0.24
CA PRO A 246 6.36 25.29 -0.02
C PRO A 246 7.03 25.82 1.26
N GLY A 247 8.26 25.40 1.52
CA GLY A 247 9.05 25.74 2.70
C GLY A 247 8.53 25.17 4.04
N ARG A 248 7.51 24.30 4.03
CA ARG A 248 6.92 23.72 5.25
C ARG A 248 7.02 22.21 5.24
N TYR A 249 7.75 21.67 6.22
CA TYR A 249 8.02 20.25 6.33
C TYR A 249 7.70 19.72 7.72
N ASN A 250 7.03 18.58 7.80
CA ASN A 250 6.84 17.83 9.03
C ASN A 250 7.79 16.62 9.06
N TRP A 251 8.97 16.83 9.64
CA TRP A 251 10.02 15.82 9.71
C TRP A 251 9.78 14.74 10.78
N GLU A 252 8.76 14.88 11.64
CA GLU A 252 8.41 13.85 12.64
C GLU A 252 8.06 12.50 12.00
N TYR A 253 7.63 12.49 10.73
CA TYR A 253 7.35 11.27 9.98
C TYR A 253 8.60 10.53 9.47
N ALA A 254 9.78 11.14 9.55
CA ALA A 254 11.01 10.58 8.99
C ALA A 254 12.18 10.53 9.99
N ASP A 255 12.33 11.53 10.87
CA ASP A 255 13.52 11.67 11.71
C ASP A 255 13.87 10.41 12.50
N PRO A 256 12.94 9.78 13.27
CA PRO A 256 13.27 8.59 14.06
C PRO A 256 13.79 7.42 13.21
N GLN A 257 13.18 7.21 12.04
CA GLN A 257 13.53 6.12 11.13
C GLN A 257 14.86 6.41 10.44
N MET A 258 15.07 7.63 9.98
CA MET A 258 16.32 8.05 9.34
C MET A 258 17.50 7.99 10.31
N GLU A 259 17.30 8.35 11.59
CA GLU A 259 18.33 8.18 12.62
C GLU A 259 18.69 6.70 12.84
N GLU A 260 17.70 5.81 12.94
CA GLU A 260 17.98 4.38 13.08
C GLU A 260 18.68 3.80 11.84
N LEU A 261 18.24 4.18 10.64
CA LEU A 261 18.89 3.77 9.39
C LEU A 261 20.35 4.25 9.33
N ARG A 262 20.60 5.49 9.72
CA ARG A 262 21.96 6.05 9.80
C ARG A 262 22.84 5.26 10.75
N ASP A 263 22.34 5.01 11.96
CA ASP A 263 23.14 4.51 13.08
C ASP A 263 23.37 2.99 12.99
N ARG A 264 22.34 2.24 12.55
CA ARG A 264 22.26 0.78 12.72
C ARG A 264 21.60 0.03 11.57
N GLY A 265 20.85 0.69 10.70
CA GLY A 265 20.08 0.04 9.65
C GLY A 265 20.90 -0.38 8.42
N PRO A 266 20.28 -1.12 7.48
CA PRO A 266 20.80 -1.28 6.14
C PRO A 266 20.97 0.09 5.45
N GLU A 267 21.81 0.16 4.42
CA GLU A 267 21.98 1.37 3.61
C GLU A 267 20.65 1.75 2.94
N PRO A 268 20.08 2.94 3.19
CA PRO A 268 18.83 3.29 2.56
C PRO A 268 19.02 3.70 1.10
N ILE A 269 18.15 3.19 0.24
CA ILE A 269 17.84 3.74 -1.08
C ILE A 269 16.54 4.52 -0.90
N ILE A 270 16.61 5.86 -0.94
CA ILE A 270 15.47 6.69 -0.58
C ILE A 270 14.53 6.90 -1.77
N ASP A 271 13.32 6.38 -1.66
CA ASP A 271 12.22 6.57 -2.61
C ASP A 271 11.46 7.87 -2.29
N LEU A 272 11.81 8.97 -2.95
CA LEU A 272 11.31 10.30 -2.59
C LEU A 272 9.86 10.55 -3.03
N CYS A 273 9.41 9.93 -4.11
CA CYS A 273 8.06 10.05 -4.64
C CYS A 273 7.56 8.68 -5.15
N HIS A 274 6.51 8.13 -4.52
CA HIS A 274 6.02 6.78 -4.77
C HIS A 274 4.49 6.78 -5.04
N PHE A 275 4.12 6.82 -6.32
CA PHE A 275 2.75 6.76 -6.87
C PHE A 275 1.76 7.88 -6.50
N GLY A 276 2.14 8.87 -5.70
CA GLY A 276 1.26 9.99 -5.37
C GLY A 276 2.03 11.26 -5.04
N VAL A 277 1.29 12.35 -4.89
CA VAL A 277 1.81 13.65 -4.43
C VAL A 277 0.99 14.16 -3.24
N PRO A 278 1.52 15.10 -2.45
CA PRO A 278 0.76 15.82 -1.43
C PRO A 278 -0.56 16.39 -1.97
N SER A 279 -1.62 16.36 -1.17
CA SER A 279 -2.97 16.74 -1.62
C SER A 279 -3.05 18.20 -2.10
N TRP A 280 -2.20 19.10 -1.57
CA TRP A 280 -2.13 20.50 -2.01
C TRP A 280 -1.53 20.69 -3.41
N LEU A 281 -0.78 19.71 -3.93
CA LEU A 281 -0.33 19.68 -5.32
C LEU A 281 -1.40 19.17 -6.29
N GLY A 282 -2.53 18.67 -5.77
CA GLY A 282 -3.60 18.11 -6.58
C GLY A 282 -3.25 16.74 -7.13
N ASN A 283 -2.82 16.69 -8.39
CA ASN A 283 -2.59 15.44 -9.13
C ASN A 283 -1.48 15.61 -10.18
N LEU A 284 -1.14 14.53 -10.90
CA LEU A 284 0.03 14.48 -11.78
C LEU A 284 -0.07 15.37 -13.03
N GLN A 285 -1.24 15.99 -13.28
CA GLN A 285 -1.43 16.96 -14.36
C GLN A 285 -0.92 18.36 -14.01
N ASN A 286 -0.67 18.63 -12.72
CA ASN A 286 -0.20 19.93 -12.25
C ASN A 286 1.24 20.22 -12.76
N PRO A 287 1.44 21.29 -13.56
CA PRO A 287 2.75 21.63 -14.10
C PRO A 287 3.79 22.03 -13.03
N ASP A 288 3.33 22.43 -11.83
CA ASP A 288 4.22 22.90 -10.76
C ASP A 288 4.82 21.76 -9.92
N ILE A 289 4.41 20.51 -10.14
CA ILE A 289 4.93 19.35 -9.38
C ILE A 289 6.45 19.26 -9.48
N ALA A 290 7.03 19.47 -10.66
CA ALA A 290 8.47 19.35 -10.83
C ALA A 290 9.26 20.38 -10.00
N HIS A 291 8.75 21.60 -9.86
CA HIS A 291 9.36 22.61 -9.00
C HIS A 291 9.18 22.28 -7.51
N ALA A 292 7.99 21.84 -7.12
CA ALA A 292 7.71 21.47 -5.74
C ALA A 292 8.56 20.26 -5.29
N LEU A 293 8.69 19.24 -6.13
CA LEU A 293 9.51 18.06 -5.82
C LEU A 293 11.01 18.39 -5.84
N GLU A 294 11.47 19.32 -6.69
CA GLU A 294 12.83 19.85 -6.62
C GLU A 294 13.12 20.46 -5.24
N GLU A 295 12.22 21.30 -4.74
CA GLU A 295 12.35 21.94 -3.42
C GLU A 295 12.42 20.89 -2.31
N TYR A 296 11.49 19.94 -2.31
CA TYR A 296 11.46 18.86 -1.33
C TYR A 296 12.74 18.00 -1.37
N ALA A 297 13.19 17.59 -2.55
CA ALA A 297 14.39 16.78 -2.70
C ALA A 297 15.65 17.53 -2.21
N GLY A 298 15.73 18.83 -2.49
CA GLY A 298 16.79 19.70 -1.97
C GLY A 298 16.77 19.81 -0.45
N ALA A 299 15.59 20.02 0.15
CA ALA A 299 15.42 20.08 1.60
C ALA A 299 15.71 18.74 2.29
N PHE A 300 15.31 17.62 1.67
CA PHE A 300 15.60 16.28 2.16
C PHE A 300 17.11 16.00 2.18
N ALA A 301 17.81 16.28 1.07
CA ALA A 301 19.26 16.07 0.98
C ALA A 301 20.06 16.98 1.93
N GLU A 302 19.56 18.19 2.20
CA GLU A 302 20.14 19.10 3.18
C GLU A 302 19.95 18.59 4.62
N ARG A 303 18.77 18.02 4.93
CA ARG A 303 18.47 17.46 6.25
C ARG A 303 19.25 16.17 6.53
N TYR A 304 19.40 15.31 5.53
CA TYR A 304 20.05 14.00 5.65
C TYR A 304 21.29 13.90 4.75
N PRO A 305 22.34 14.69 4.99
CA PRO A 305 23.50 14.80 4.09
C PRO A 305 24.34 13.51 3.99
N TRP A 306 24.07 12.53 4.86
CA TRP A 306 24.71 11.22 4.85
C TRP A 306 24.07 10.25 3.85
N VAL A 307 22.83 10.50 3.41
CA VAL A 307 22.13 9.64 2.44
C VAL A 307 22.79 9.77 1.07
N ARG A 308 23.08 8.62 0.47
CA ARG A 308 23.78 8.55 -0.81
C ARG A 308 22.95 8.00 -1.95
N PHE A 309 22.04 7.07 -1.70
CA PHE A 309 21.25 6.40 -2.75
C PHE A 309 19.83 6.94 -2.77
N TYR A 310 19.36 7.29 -3.96
CA TYR A 310 18.05 7.91 -4.17
C TYR A 310 17.34 7.30 -5.37
N THR A 311 16.04 7.10 -5.22
CA THR A 311 15.08 6.92 -6.30
C THR A 311 14.20 8.18 -6.30
N PRO A 312 14.44 9.17 -7.18
CA PRO A 312 13.70 10.42 -7.15
C PRO A 312 12.18 10.22 -7.32
N VAL A 313 11.79 9.45 -8.32
CA VAL A 313 10.41 9.02 -8.56
C VAL A 313 10.43 7.54 -8.90
N ASN A 314 9.66 6.74 -8.16
CA ASN A 314 9.50 5.32 -8.45
C ASN A 314 8.55 5.10 -9.64
N GLU A 315 8.92 4.19 -10.54
CA GLU A 315 8.12 3.68 -11.66
C GLU A 315 7.25 4.75 -12.33
N MET A 316 7.90 5.73 -12.97
CA MET A 316 7.22 6.88 -13.58
C MET A 316 6.17 6.45 -14.61
N TYR A 317 6.48 5.40 -15.39
CA TYR A 317 5.54 4.81 -16.35
C TYR A 317 4.30 4.28 -15.66
N VAL A 318 4.46 3.46 -14.60
CA VAL A 318 3.33 2.87 -13.88
C VAL A 318 2.51 3.95 -13.20
N CYS A 319 3.17 4.90 -12.54
CA CYS A 319 2.52 6.04 -11.90
C CYS A 319 1.63 6.82 -12.89
N ALA A 320 2.17 7.19 -14.06
CA ALA A 320 1.44 7.89 -15.11
C ALA A 320 0.33 7.03 -15.72
N ARG A 321 0.61 5.77 -16.08
CA ARG A 321 -0.37 4.85 -16.69
C ARG A 321 -1.55 4.61 -15.75
N MET A 322 -1.28 4.22 -14.51
CA MET A 322 -2.35 3.91 -13.54
C MET A 322 -3.18 5.15 -13.20
N SER A 323 -2.59 6.35 -13.24
CA SER A 323 -3.31 7.58 -12.94
C SER A 323 -4.13 8.11 -14.12
N ALA A 324 -3.60 8.00 -15.34
CA ALA A 324 -4.12 8.73 -16.50
C ALA A 324 -4.49 7.89 -17.74
N LEU A 325 -4.10 6.62 -17.82
CA LEU A 325 -4.58 5.67 -18.85
C LEU A 325 -5.64 4.72 -18.30
N ASP A 326 -5.34 4.08 -17.17
CA ASP A 326 -6.22 3.06 -16.60
C ASP A 326 -7.29 3.66 -15.66
N GLY A 327 -7.07 4.90 -15.21
CA GLY A 327 -7.98 5.65 -14.36
C GLY A 327 -8.15 5.05 -12.96
N ILE A 328 -7.07 4.50 -12.40
CA ILE A 328 -7.07 3.82 -11.10
C ILE A 328 -6.64 4.76 -9.97
N TRP A 329 -5.60 5.56 -10.18
CA TRP A 329 -5.02 6.43 -9.16
C TRP A 329 -5.21 7.92 -9.46
N ASN A 330 -5.03 8.74 -8.44
CA ASN A 330 -4.89 10.19 -8.50
C ASN A 330 -6.01 10.89 -9.26
N GLU A 331 -5.73 11.45 -10.44
CA GLU A 331 -6.71 12.11 -11.31
C GLU A 331 -7.77 11.15 -11.89
N GLN A 332 -7.44 9.86 -12.01
CA GLN A 332 -8.28 8.82 -12.60
C GLN A 332 -8.77 9.13 -14.03
N LEU A 333 -7.92 9.76 -14.83
CA LEU A 333 -8.16 10.00 -16.27
C LEU A 333 -7.91 8.74 -17.11
N ARG A 334 -8.34 8.76 -18.37
CA ARG A 334 -8.35 7.59 -19.27
C ARG A 334 -8.03 7.97 -20.72
N ASP A 335 -6.99 8.77 -20.93
CA ASP A 335 -6.61 9.24 -22.25
C ASP A 335 -5.09 9.44 -22.41
N ASP A 336 -4.64 9.39 -23.66
CA ASP A 336 -3.22 9.49 -24.01
C ASP A 336 -2.60 10.84 -23.69
N GLY A 337 -3.38 11.92 -23.77
CA GLY A 337 -2.91 13.26 -23.48
C GLY A 337 -2.54 13.41 -22.01
N ALA A 338 -3.46 13.01 -21.13
CA ALA A 338 -3.24 13.00 -19.69
C ALA A 338 -2.04 12.11 -19.29
N TYR A 339 -1.87 10.97 -19.96
CA TYR A 339 -0.71 10.10 -19.74
C TYR A 339 0.61 10.77 -20.08
N VAL A 340 0.77 11.32 -21.29
CA VAL A 340 2.05 11.92 -21.69
C VAL A 340 2.35 13.17 -20.86
N ARG A 341 1.32 13.91 -20.42
CA ARG A 341 1.45 15.02 -19.49
C ARG A 341 1.96 14.56 -18.12
N ALA A 342 1.37 13.52 -17.54
CA ALA A 342 1.84 12.95 -16.28
C ALA A 342 3.27 12.39 -16.40
N ALA A 343 3.55 11.62 -17.45
CA ALA A 343 4.88 11.07 -17.73
C ALA A 343 5.94 12.18 -17.87
N TRP A 344 5.61 13.27 -18.57
CA TRP A 344 6.46 14.45 -18.68
C TRP A 344 6.73 15.09 -17.31
N ASN A 345 5.68 15.36 -16.53
CA ASN A 345 5.81 15.99 -15.22
C ASN A 345 6.65 15.15 -14.26
N LEU A 346 6.46 13.82 -14.24
CA LEU A 346 7.24 12.90 -13.41
C LEU A 346 8.70 12.81 -13.87
N ALA A 347 8.97 12.68 -15.18
CA ALA A 347 10.33 12.65 -15.71
C ALA A 347 11.07 13.98 -15.45
N HIS A 348 10.40 15.10 -15.66
CA HIS A 348 10.95 16.42 -15.36
C HIS A 348 11.21 16.60 -13.85
N SER A 349 10.32 16.07 -12.99
CA SER A 349 10.54 16.02 -11.54
C SER A 349 11.81 15.25 -11.20
N THR A 350 11.97 14.02 -11.72
CA THR A 350 13.17 13.19 -11.50
C THR A 350 14.46 13.94 -11.86
N ILE A 351 14.48 14.65 -12.99
CA ILE A 351 15.64 15.44 -13.42
C ILE A 351 15.93 16.56 -12.41
N ARG A 352 14.94 17.38 -12.08
CA ARG A 352 15.14 18.53 -11.17
C ARG A 352 15.48 18.11 -9.76
N MET A 353 14.83 17.07 -9.24
CA MET A 353 15.16 16.45 -7.95
C MET A 353 16.61 15.99 -7.93
N SER A 354 17.07 15.30 -8.98
CA SER A 354 18.45 14.84 -9.09
C SER A 354 19.43 16.02 -9.07
N ASP A 355 19.14 17.09 -9.82
CA ASP A 355 19.98 18.29 -9.86
C ASP A 355 20.02 19.01 -8.49
N ALA A 356 18.88 19.09 -7.80
CA ALA A 356 18.80 19.66 -6.45
C ALA A 356 19.60 18.83 -5.42
N ILE A 357 19.49 17.50 -5.48
CA ILE A 357 20.25 16.59 -4.63
C ILE A 357 21.74 16.74 -4.90
N LEU A 358 22.19 16.74 -6.17
CA LEU A 358 23.60 16.88 -6.53
C LEU A 358 24.24 18.19 -6.03
N LYS A 359 23.46 19.27 -5.90
CA LYS A 359 23.94 20.53 -5.29
C LYS A 359 24.29 20.38 -3.81
N ARG A 360 23.70 19.43 -3.08
CA ARG A 360 23.96 19.17 -1.65
C ARG A 360 24.83 17.93 -1.42
N ARG A 361 24.68 16.91 -2.27
CA ARG A 361 25.37 15.62 -2.22
C ARG A 361 25.95 15.28 -3.59
N PRO A 362 27.14 15.83 -3.94
CA PRO A 362 27.73 15.63 -5.27
C PRO A 362 28.07 14.18 -5.62
N ASP A 363 28.17 13.30 -4.61
CA ASP A 363 28.40 11.86 -4.75
C ASP A 363 27.14 11.00 -4.61
N ALA A 364 25.96 11.61 -4.73
CA ALA A 364 24.69 10.90 -4.80
C ALA A 364 24.65 9.93 -5.99
N VAL A 365 23.98 8.80 -5.76
CA VAL A 365 23.72 7.75 -6.74
C VAL A 365 22.23 7.65 -6.93
N PHE A 366 21.79 7.73 -8.18
CA PHE A 366 20.39 7.65 -8.55
C PHE A 366 20.07 6.25 -9.07
N ILE A 367 19.07 5.59 -8.49
CA ILE A 367 18.53 4.32 -8.97
C ILE A 367 17.16 4.66 -9.55
N ASN A 368 17.08 4.78 -10.87
CA ASN A 368 15.80 5.08 -11.53
C ASN A 368 15.09 3.76 -11.80
N SER A 369 14.29 3.32 -10.83
CA SER A 369 13.44 2.13 -10.89
C SER A 369 12.26 2.32 -11.83
N GLU A 370 12.07 1.38 -12.74
CA GLU A 370 10.96 1.37 -13.68
C GLU A 370 10.47 -0.05 -13.97
N SER A 371 9.16 -0.20 -14.11
CA SER A 371 8.54 -1.46 -14.51
C SER A 371 8.92 -1.84 -15.94
N SER A 372 9.42 -3.07 -16.10
CA SER A 372 9.80 -3.59 -17.41
C SER A 372 8.68 -4.34 -18.11
N GLU A 373 7.69 -3.58 -18.57
CA GLU A 373 6.56 -4.13 -19.32
C GLU A 373 6.95 -4.60 -20.73
N PHE A 374 6.16 -5.51 -21.31
CA PHE A 374 6.23 -5.87 -22.72
C PHE A 374 4.84 -6.24 -23.24
N TYR A 375 4.50 -5.77 -24.45
CA TYR A 375 3.18 -6.00 -25.05
C TYR A 375 3.29 -6.76 -26.37
N GLN A 376 2.63 -7.91 -26.48
CA GLN A 376 2.60 -8.74 -27.68
C GLN A 376 1.17 -8.75 -28.27
N PRO A 377 0.98 -8.55 -29.59
CA PRO A 377 -0.34 -8.73 -30.20
C PRO A 377 -0.75 -10.21 -30.25
N CYS A 378 -2.04 -10.51 -30.01
CA CYS A 378 -2.57 -11.89 -30.08
C CYS A 378 -2.73 -12.44 -31.51
N CYS A 379 -2.73 -11.57 -32.52
CA CYS A 379 -2.98 -11.94 -33.90
C CYS A 379 -2.30 -10.94 -34.86
N PRO A 380 -2.19 -11.27 -36.16
CA PRO A 380 -1.59 -10.37 -37.15
C PRO A 380 -2.53 -9.24 -37.60
N ASP A 381 -3.59 -8.96 -36.85
CA ASP A 381 -4.51 -7.86 -37.14
C ASP A 381 -3.80 -6.51 -36.97
N GLU A 382 -3.96 -5.60 -37.94
CA GLU A 382 -3.21 -4.35 -38.00
C GLU A 382 -3.52 -3.42 -36.81
N TYR A 383 -4.79 -3.36 -36.38
CA TYR A 383 -5.18 -2.56 -35.22
C TYR A 383 -4.56 -3.12 -33.94
N VAL A 384 -4.63 -4.44 -33.72
CA VAL A 384 -4.04 -5.09 -32.54
C VAL A 384 -2.51 -4.93 -32.50
N GLN A 385 -1.85 -5.03 -33.66
CA GLN A 385 -0.40 -4.79 -33.79
C GLN A 385 -0.04 -3.34 -33.47
N ASP A 386 -0.83 -2.36 -33.93
CA ASP A 386 -0.59 -0.96 -33.64
C ASP A 386 -0.76 -0.64 -32.15
N VAL A 387 -1.80 -1.19 -31.49
CA VAL A 387 -2.01 -1.03 -30.04
C VAL A 387 -0.83 -1.58 -29.24
N ALA A 388 -0.34 -2.78 -29.58
CA ALA A 388 0.82 -3.37 -28.93
C ALA A 388 2.10 -2.55 -29.18
N THR A 389 2.28 -2.05 -30.40
CA THR A 389 3.41 -1.17 -30.75
C THR A 389 3.36 0.12 -29.93
N GLN A 390 2.22 0.77 -29.87
CA GLN A 390 2.01 1.99 -29.09
C GLN A 390 2.27 1.77 -27.60
N ALA A 391 1.79 0.66 -27.02
CA ALA A 391 2.05 0.32 -25.62
C ALA A 391 3.56 0.12 -25.34
N ASN A 392 4.28 -0.53 -26.26
CA ASN A 392 5.73 -0.69 -26.18
C ASN A 392 6.51 0.62 -26.39
N GLU A 393 5.97 1.61 -27.10
CA GLU A 393 6.55 2.95 -27.15
C GLU A 393 6.29 3.73 -25.86
N ARG A 394 5.06 3.68 -25.33
CA ARG A 394 4.66 4.39 -24.11
C ARG A 394 5.55 3.99 -22.92
N ARG A 395 5.85 2.70 -22.74
CA ARG A 395 6.67 2.21 -21.60
C ARG A 395 8.08 2.79 -21.53
N PHE A 396 8.64 3.24 -22.65
CA PHE A 396 9.97 3.84 -22.68
C PHE A 396 9.95 5.36 -22.47
N LEU A 397 8.81 6.03 -22.65
CA LEU A 397 8.73 7.49 -22.67
C LEU A 397 9.39 8.16 -21.44
N PRO A 398 9.07 7.80 -20.18
CA PRO A 398 9.70 8.45 -19.03
C PRO A 398 11.22 8.22 -18.98
N LEU A 399 11.68 7.00 -19.25
CA LEU A 399 13.10 6.66 -19.28
C LEU A 399 13.85 7.34 -20.42
N ASP A 400 13.24 7.48 -21.58
CA ASP A 400 13.81 8.19 -22.71
C ASP A 400 14.10 9.65 -22.35
N LEU A 401 13.13 10.31 -21.68
CA LEU A 401 13.29 11.67 -21.19
C LEU A 401 14.42 11.79 -20.14
N ILE A 402 14.46 10.91 -19.13
CA ILE A 402 15.46 11.00 -18.05
C ILE A 402 16.85 10.49 -18.44
N TYR A 403 16.99 9.69 -19.49
CA TYR A 403 18.28 9.23 -20.01
C TYR A 403 18.72 9.97 -21.27
N ALA A 404 18.02 11.04 -21.66
CA ALA A 404 18.33 11.82 -22.85
C ALA A 404 18.42 10.94 -24.11
N HIS A 405 17.56 9.93 -24.19
CA HIS A 405 17.43 9.06 -25.35
C HIS A 405 16.36 9.65 -26.29
N PRO A 406 16.52 9.57 -27.62
CA PRO A 406 15.48 10.01 -28.55
C PRO A 406 14.12 9.36 -28.26
N VAL A 407 13.11 10.22 -28.10
CA VAL A 407 11.71 9.83 -27.92
C VAL A 407 11.13 9.41 -29.27
N SER A 408 10.24 8.40 -29.30
CA SER A 408 9.63 7.96 -30.57
C SER A 408 8.82 9.10 -31.23
N PRO A 409 8.73 9.15 -32.58
CA PRO A 409 7.97 10.20 -33.27
C PRO A 409 6.52 10.30 -32.80
N ARG A 410 5.89 9.17 -32.49
CA ARG A 410 4.51 9.12 -31.98
C ARG A 410 4.40 9.74 -30.60
N MET A 411 5.29 9.39 -29.67
CA MET A 411 5.28 9.97 -28.32
C MET A 411 5.64 11.46 -28.34
N ARG A 412 6.60 11.88 -29.18
CA ARG A 412 6.94 13.30 -29.38
C ARG A 412 5.75 14.11 -29.89
N LYS A 413 5.02 13.59 -30.87
CA LYS A 413 3.79 14.20 -31.38
C LYS A 413 2.75 14.38 -30.25
N LEU A 414 2.50 13.35 -29.45
CA LEU A 414 1.56 13.42 -28.33
C LEU A 414 1.98 14.47 -27.28
N LEU A 415 3.27 14.57 -26.95
CA LEU A 415 3.78 15.60 -26.05
C LEU A 415 3.48 17.01 -26.61
N CYS A 416 3.75 17.24 -27.89
CA CYS A 416 3.49 18.53 -28.54
C CYS A 416 1.99 18.86 -28.61
N GLU A 417 1.13 17.87 -28.86
CA GLU A 417 -0.33 18.02 -28.84
C GLU A 417 -0.85 18.40 -27.44
N GLN A 418 -0.15 18.01 -26.37
CA GLN A 418 -0.45 18.48 -25.03
C GLN A 418 0.06 19.89 -24.74
N GLY A 419 0.79 20.54 -25.67
CA GLY A 419 1.34 21.88 -25.48
C GLY A 419 2.71 21.89 -24.80
N ILE A 420 3.44 20.78 -24.83
CA ILE A 420 4.86 20.75 -24.46
C ILE A 420 5.64 21.26 -25.67
N ALA A 421 6.46 22.30 -25.49
CA ALA A 421 7.19 22.88 -26.60
C ALA A 421 8.23 21.89 -27.14
N ASP A 422 8.38 21.85 -28.46
CA ASP A 422 9.31 20.95 -29.13
C ASP A 422 10.76 21.22 -28.69
N GLU A 423 11.05 22.50 -28.45
CA GLU A 423 12.33 22.99 -27.94
C GLU A 423 12.63 22.51 -26.52
N ASP A 424 11.60 22.28 -25.69
CA ASP A 424 11.78 21.72 -24.34
C ASP A 424 12.13 20.24 -24.42
N ILE A 425 11.49 19.48 -25.32
CA ILE A 425 11.81 18.07 -25.57
C ILE A 425 13.25 17.95 -26.07
N GLU A 426 13.64 18.79 -27.03
CA GLU A 426 14.99 18.80 -27.60
C GLU A 426 16.05 19.17 -26.55
N ARG A 427 15.73 20.12 -25.66
CA ARG A 427 16.62 20.49 -24.54
C ARG A 427 16.89 19.31 -23.61
N LEU A 428 15.88 18.50 -23.31
CA LEU A 428 16.06 17.29 -22.50
C LEU A 428 16.85 16.21 -23.25
N ALA A 429 16.70 16.09 -24.56
CA ALA A 429 17.47 15.13 -25.37
C ALA A 429 18.98 15.44 -25.41
N HIS A 430 19.37 16.69 -25.17
CA HIS A 430 20.78 17.12 -25.17
C HIS A 430 21.39 17.34 -23.78
N ARG A 431 20.65 17.05 -22.71
CA ARG A 431 21.18 17.26 -21.35
C ARG A 431 22.26 16.24 -21.00
N SER A 432 23.15 16.63 -20.07
CA SER A 432 24.04 15.68 -19.44
C SER A 432 23.29 14.85 -18.40
N VAL A 433 23.26 13.54 -18.58
CA VAL A 433 22.72 12.60 -17.58
C VAL A 433 23.82 12.33 -16.54
N PRO A 434 23.53 12.43 -15.23
CA PRO A 434 24.49 12.10 -14.19
C PRO A 434 25.12 10.73 -14.42
N HIS A 435 26.45 10.63 -14.28
CA HIS A 435 27.16 9.36 -14.49
C HIS A 435 26.69 8.28 -13.51
N ARG A 436 26.37 8.69 -12.27
CA ARG A 436 25.92 7.84 -11.17
C ARG A 436 24.42 7.52 -11.23
N SER A 437 23.87 7.39 -12.43
CA SER A 437 22.49 6.94 -12.66
C SER A 437 22.45 5.49 -13.07
N ILE A 438 21.94 4.65 -12.17
CA ILE A 438 21.67 3.23 -12.34
C ILE A 438 20.26 3.06 -12.91
N LEU A 439 20.14 2.19 -13.91
CA LEU A 439 18.88 1.73 -14.47
C LEU A 439 18.30 0.62 -13.58
N GLY A 440 17.31 0.97 -12.78
CA GLY A 440 16.54 0.01 -12.00
C GLY A 440 15.47 -0.64 -12.87
N ILE A 441 15.40 -1.97 -12.86
CA ILE A 441 14.41 -2.73 -13.62
C ILE A 441 13.58 -3.58 -12.66
N ASP A 442 12.28 -3.31 -12.66
CA ASP A 442 11.28 -4.04 -11.90
C ASP A 442 10.63 -5.09 -12.81
N TYR A 443 10.50 -6.32 -12.31
CA TYR A 443 9.98 -7.44 -13.09
C TYR A 443 9.20 -8.44 -12.24
N TYR A 444 8.01 -8.77 -12.72
CA TYR A 444 7.00 -9.62 -12.11
C TYR A 444 6.37 -10.50 -13.20
N GLU A 445 5.67 -11.54 -12.77
CA GLU A 445 4.98 -12.48 -13.67
C GLU A 445 3.89 -11.84 -14.56
N TRP A 446 3.49 -10.59 -14.29
CA TRP A 446 2.44 -9.88 -15.03
C TRP A 446 2.95 -8.77 -15.95
N ASN A 447 4.26 -8.58 -16.09
CA ASN A 447 4.80 -7.51 -16.94
C ASN A 447 4.77 -7.82 -18.43
N GLU A 448 4.75 -9.10 -18.80
CA GLU A 448 4.56 -9.50 -20.19
C GLU A 448 3.07 -9.70 -20.46
N ARG A 449 2.55 -9.01 -21.47
CA ARG A 449 1.11 -8.89 -21.71
C ARG A 449 0.75 -9.21 -23.16
N LEU A 450 -0.40 -9.84 -23.32
CA LEU A 450 -1.04 -10.05 -24.61
C LEU A 450 -2.07 -8.95 -24.85
N ILE A 451 -2.06 -8.32 -26.03
CA ILE A 451 -3.16 -7.47 -26.49
C ILE A 451 -4.17 -8.38 -27.20
N ASP A 452 -5.39 -8.47 -26.66
CA ASP A 452 -6.49 -9.22 -27.26
C ASP A 452 -7.08 -8.53 -28.51
N ARG A 453 -8.12 -9.12 -29.11
CA ARG A 453 -8.73 -8.60 -30.34
C ARG A 453 -9.48 -7.29 -30.13
N GLU A 454 -9.82 -6.99 -28.89
CA GLU A 454 -10.49 -5.79 -28.46
C GLU A 454 -9.49 -4.67 -28.10
N GLY A 455 -8.18 -4.96 -28.15
CA GLY A 455 -7.11 -4.01 -27.82
C GLY A 455 -6.79 -3.93 -26.33
N LYS A 456 -7.31 -4.85 -25.51
CA LYS A 456 -7.09 -4.88 -24.06
C LYS A 456 -5.88 -5.74 -23.73
N ALA A 457 -5.09 -5.27 -22.76
CA ALA A 457 -3.90 -5.97 -22.28
C ALA A 457 -4.24 -6.98 -21.17
N GLU A 458 -3.77 -8.22 -21.32
CA GLU A 458 -3.89 -9.28 -20.32
C GLU A 458 -2.52 -9.87 -19.98
N ALA A 459 -2.27 -10.16 -18.69
CA ALA A 459 -1.00 -10.75 -18.26
C ALA A 459 -0.82 -12.16 -18.85
N LEU A 460 0.36 -12.41 -19.43
CA LEU A 460 0.68 -13.66 -20.15
C LEU A 460 1.48 -14.64 -19.28
N GLY A 461 2.00 -14.20 -18.13
CA GLY A 461 3.05 -14.92 -17.41
C GLY A 461 4.43 -14.55 -17.97
N GLU A 462 5.41 -15.45 -17.85
CA GLU A 462 6.71 -15.28 -18.50
C GLU A 462 6.64 -15.84 -19.93
N LEU A 463 6.62 -14.96 -20.94
CA LEU A 463 6.83 -15.34 -22.34
C LEU A 463 8.32 -15.41 -22.64
N PHE A 464 9.07 -14.37 -22.25
CA PHE A 464 10.51 -14.30 -22.42
C PHE A 464 11.29 -14.43 -21.12
N GLY A 465 10.74 -13.96 -20.00
CA GLY A 465 11.47 -13.85 -18.73
C GLY A 465 12.33 -12.58 -18.64
N TRP A 466 12.79 -12.27 -17.42
CA TRP A 466 13.53 -11.04 -17.14
C TRP A 466 14.80 -10.86 -17.97
N TYR A 467 15.54 -11.93 -18.27
CA TYR A 467 16.79 -11.87 -19.04
C TYR A 467 16.61 -11.13 -20.39
N VAL A 468 15.59 -11.50 -21.17
CA VAL A 468 15.36 -10.89 -22.50
C VAL A 468 14.85 -9.47 -22.35
N ILE A 469 13.88 -9.25 -21.45
CA ILE A 469 13.28 -7.94 -21.26
C ILE A 469 14.33 -6.95 -20.76
N ALA A 470 15.07 -7.26 -19.70
CA ALA A 470 16.14 -6.41 -19.18
C ALA A 470 17.23 -6.15 -20.23
N SER A 471 17.53 -7.13 -21.10
CA SER A 471 18.46 -6.94 -22.22
C SER A 471 17.98 -5.87 -23.21
N GLN A 472 16.68 -5.72 -23.44
CA GLN A 472 16.14 -4.65 -24.29
C GLN A 472 16.42 -3.27 -23.68
N TYR A 473 16.14 -3.10 -22.38
CA TYR A 473 16.42 -1.86 -21.65
C TYR A 473 17.92 -1.55 -21.60
N TRP A 474 18.76 -2.56 -21.30
CA TRP A 474 20.21 -2.39 -21.30
C TRP A 474 20.74 -2.02 -22.69
N ASN A 475 20.24 -2.66 -23.75
CA ASN A 475 20.65 -2.35 -25.11
C ASN A 475 20.27 -0.93 -25.52
N ARG A 476 19.15 -0.41 -25.03
CA ARG A 476 18.69 0.95 -25.28
C ARG A 476 19.51 2.00 -24.55
N TYR A 477 19.79 1.82 -23.25
CA TYR A 477 20.37 2.88 -22.42
C TYR A 477 21.84 2.69 -22.06
N LYS A 478 22.37 1.47 -22.15
CA LYS A 478 23.77 1.09 -21.84
C LYS A 478 24.25 1.60 -20.47
N ARG A 479 23.36 1.58 -19.48
CA ARG A 479 23.64 1.97 -18.09
C ARG A 479 23.97 0.76 -17.20
N THR A 480 24.64 1.03 -16.09
CA THR A 480 24.71 0.11 -14.94
C THR A 480 23.28 -0.22 -14.49
N MET A 481 22.99 -1.49 -14.23
CA MET A 481 21.65 -1.95 -13.89
C MET A 481 21.54 -2.52 -12.48
N MET A 482 20.33 -2.48 -11.95
CA MET A 482 19.92 -3.17 -10.74
C MET A 482 18.57 -3.82 -10.97
N HIS A 483 18.37 -5.05 -10.49
CA HIS A 483 17.02 -5.62 -10.42
C HIS A 483 16.35 -5.06 -9.17
N THR A 484 15.46 -4.08 -9.35
CA THR A 484 15.01 -3.21 -8.25
C THR A 484 13.75 -3.67 -7.55
N GLU A 485 12.89 -4.44 -8.20
CA GLU A 485 11.75 -5.11 -7.58
C GLU A 485 11.39 -6.41 -8.29
N THR A 486 11.05 -7.42 -7.50
CA THR A 486 10.35 -8.62 -7.94
C THR A 486 9.68 -9.29 -6.74
N ASN A 487 8.58 -10.01 -6.97
CA ASN A 487 7.96 -10.90 -5.99
C ASN A 487 7.04 -11.92 -6.65
N LYS A 488 6.42 -12.76 -5.82
CA LYS A 488 5.38 -13.70 -6.23
C LYS A 488 4.36 -13.91 -5.12
N MET A 489 3.08 -13.80 -5.46
CA MET A 489 1.95 -14.01 -4.52
C MET A 489 1.84 -15.44 -3.99
N ASP A 490 2.27 -16.40 -4.80
CA ASP A 490 2.16 -17.82 -4.47
C ASP A 490 3.27 -18.21 -3.50
N ALA A 491 2.92 -18.46 -2.24
CA ALA A 491 3.88 -18.80 -1.19
C ALA A 491 4.71 -20.06 -1.51
N ASP A 492 4.14 -21.03 -2.23
CA ASP A 492 4.82 -22.26 -2.63
C ASP A 492 5.72 -22.02 -3.86
N GLY A 493 5.28 -21.13 -4.76
CA GLY A 493 6.01 -20.73 -5.95
C GLY A 493 7.09 -19.66 -5.72
N ALA A 494 6.99 -18.88 -4.64
CA ALA A 494 7.85 -17.74 -4.38
C ALA A 494 9.34 -18.09 -4.24
N PRO A 495 9.74 -19.16 -3.52
CA PRO A 495 11.14 -19.62 -3.53
C PRO A 495 11.65 -20.00 -4.92
N LYS A 496 10.82 -20.67 -5.75
CA LYS A 496 11.21 -21.04 -7.13
C LYS A 496 11.38 -19.80 -7.99
N TRP A 497 10.51 -18.81 -7.83
CA TRP A 497 10.61 -17.52 -8.52
C TRP A 497 11.85 -16.74 -8.11
N LEU A 498 12.14 -16.65 -6.80
CA LEU A 498 13.36 -16.03 -6.28
C LEU A 498 14.61 -16.60 -6.96
N TRP A 499 14.76 -17.93 -6.95
CA TRP A 499 15.89 -18.57 -7.60
C TRP A 499 15.89 -18.34 -9.11
N ARG A 500 14.73 -18.35 -9.79
CA ARG A 500 14.65 -18.05 -11.22
C ARG A 500 15.17 -16.64 -11.54
N GLN A 501 14.69 -15.62 -10.84
CA GLN A 501 15.13 -14.24 -11.07
C GLN A 501 16.61 -14.05 -10.70
N TRP A 502 17.08 -14.71 -9.64
CA TRP A 502 18.50 -14.72 -9.31
C TRP A 502 19.39 -15.31 -10.43
N HIS A 503 18.99 -16.42 -11.04
CA HIS A 503 19.74 -16.99 -12.17
C HIS A 503 19.71 -16.06 -13.40
N ASN A 504 18.63 -15.32 -13.64
CA ASN A 504 18.60 -14.28 -14.68
C ASN A 504 19.64 -13.17 -14.40
N VAL A 505 19.82 -12.74 -13.14
CA VAL A 505 20.90 -11.80 -12.73
C VAL A 505 22.26 -12.37 -13.10
N GLN A 506 22.51 -13.63 -12.77
CA GLN A 506 23.79 -14.29 -13.06
C GLN A 506 24.06 -14.43 -14.56
N LEU A 507 23.03 -14.78 -15.35
CA LEU A 507 23.15 -14.92 -16.80
C LEU A 507 23.45 -13.57 -17.47
N LEU A 508 22.73 -12.51 -17.12
CA LEU A 508 23.01 -11.15 -17.63
C LEU A 508 24.42 -10.68 -17.23
N ALA A 509 24.84 -10.93 -15.99
CA ALA A 509 26.18 -10.58 -15.53
C ALA A 509 27.27 -11.32 -16.32
N LYS A 510 27.05 -12.61 -16.63
CA LYS A 510 27.95 -13.42 -17.46
C LYS A 510 28.07 -12.88 -18.88
N ASP A 511 27.00 -12.31 -19.42
CA ASP A 511 26.99 -11.67 -20.74
C ASP A 511 27.51 -10.22 -20.74
N GLY A 512 28.12 -9.80 -19.62
CA GLY A 512 28.82 -8.53 -19.51
C GLY A 512 27.94 -7.35 -19.12
N VAL A 513 26.67 -7.58 -18.75
CA VAL A 513 25.79 -6.52 -18.27
C VAL A 513 26.26 -6.07 -16.87
N PRO A 514 26.52 -4.76 -16.66
CA PRO A 514 26.99 -4.23 -15.38
C PRO A 514 25.88 -4.22 -14.33
N LEU A 515 25.74 -5.31 -13.57
CA LEU A 515 24.75 -5.46 -12.49
C LEU A 515 25.34 -5.14 -11.12
N VAL A 516 24.59 -4.39 -10.30
CA VAL A 516 25.04 -3.96 -8.96
C VAL A 516 24.14 -4.39 -7.80
N GLY A 517 22.93 -4.90 -8.09
CA GLY A 517 22.01 -5.28 -7.02
C GLY A 517 20.84 -6.16 -7.46
N PHE A 518 20.22 -6.80 -6.48
CA PHE A 518 19.02 -7.62 -6.60
C PHE A 518 18.11 -7.37 -5.39
N THR A 519 16.82 -7.19 -5.66
CA THR A 519 15.83 -6.83 -4.65
C THR A 519 14.65 -7.78 -4.67
N TRP A 520 14.38 -8.45 -3.55
CA TRP A 520 13.04 -9.01 -3.33
C TRP A 520 12.15 -7.94 -2.73
N TYR A 521 11.05 -7.61 -3.37
CA TYR A 521 10.18 -6.52 -2.93
C TYR A 521 8.79 -7.04 -2.59
N SER A 522 8.34 -7.07 -1.34
CA SER A 522 8.76 -6.22 -0.23
C SER A 522 9.17 -7.04 0.99
N LEU A 523 9.60 -6.35 2.05
CA LEU A 523 9.99 -6.95 3.32
C LEU A 523 8.78 -7.60 3.99
N ILE A 524 7.64 -6.90 4.04
CA ILE A 524 6.39 -7.35 4.65
C ILE A 524 5.31 -7.45 3.57
N ASP A 525 4.28 -8.27 3.82
CA ASP A 525 3.10 -8.31 2.95
C ASP A 525 2.50 -6.92 2.73
N GLN A 526 1.87 -6.75 1.57
CA GLN A 526 1.26 -5.49 1.16
C GLN A 526 -0.27 -5.57 1.23
N ILE A 527 -0.96 -4.46 1.04
CA ILE A 527 -2.43 -4.37 1.11
C ILE A 527 -3.03 -3.94 -0.22
N ASP A 528 -4.10 -4.62 -0.65
CA ASP A 528 -4.91 -4.36 -1.85
C ASP A 528 -4.15 -4.32 -3.19
N TRP A 529 -2.85 -4.65 -3.23
CA TRP A 529 -2.07 -4.70 -4.47
C TRP A 529 -2.57 -5.71 -5.50
N SER A 530 -3.25 -6.78 -5.06
CA SER A 530 -3.96 -7.71 -5.97
C SER A 530 -5.01 -7.03 -6.85
N ILE A 531 -5.46 -5.83 -6.47
CA ILE A 531 -6.39 -5.00 -7.22
C ILE A 531 -5.79 -3.62 -7.53
N ALA A 532 -4.47 -3.51 -7.59
CA ALA A 532 -3.72 -2.27 -7.79
C ALA A 532 -4.15 -1.15 -6.84
N MET A 533 -4.49 -1.48 -5.58
CA MET A 533 -4.95 -0.54 -4.55
C MET A 533 -6.20 0.28 -4.93
N SER A 534 -6.92 -0.13 -5.99
CA SER A 534 -8.08 0.58 -6.56
C SER A 534 -9.25 0.76 -5.59
N GLN A 535 -9.35 -0.08 -4.55
CA GLN A 535 -10.40 -0.02 -3.54
C GLN A 535 -9.85 -0.30 -2.14
N PRO A 536 -10.27 0.44 -1.10
CA PRO A 536 -9.74 0.34 0.27
C PRO A 536 -10.38 -0.80 1.07
N ILE A 537 -10.24 -2.04 0.57
CA ILE A 537 -10.98 -3.20 1.08
C ILE A 537 -10.14 -4.14 1.94
N GLY A 538 -8.84 -3.87 2.09
CA GLY A 538 -7.95 -4.47 3.06
C GLY A 538 -7.51 -5.89 2.72
N ILE A 539 -7.47 -6.28 1.45
CA ILE A 539 -6.97 -7.58 1.00
C ILE A 539 -5.48 -7.68 1.30
N VAL A 540 -5.05 -8.74 2.00
CA VAL A 540 -3.63 -9.02 2.17
C VAL A 540 -3.08 -9.57 0.85
N PHE A 541 -2.00 -8.95 0.39
CA PHE A 541 -1.21 -9.37 -0.76
C PHE A 541 0.07 -10.07 -0.25
N PRO A 542 0.11 -11.42 -0.26
CA PRO A 542 1.07 -12.20 0.50
C PRO A 542 2.43 -12.36 -0.21
N VAL A 543 3.10 -11.26 -0.49
CA VAL A 543 4.35 -11.21 -1.29
C VAL A 543 5.61 -10.92 -0.48
N GLY A 544 5.47 -10.63 0.82
CA GLY A 544 6.57 -10.21 1.67
C GLY A 544 7.60 -11.32 1.93
N LEU A 545 8.78 -10.94 2.41
CA LEU A 545 9.69 -11.86 3.09
C LEU A 545 9.11 -12.30 4.45
N PHE A 546 8.30 -11.44 5.05
CA PHE A 546 7.53 -11.64 6.27
C PHE A 546 6.05 -11.36 6.03
N ASP A 547 5.18 -11.97 6.82
CA ASP A 547 3.75 -11.63 6.80
C ASP A 547 3.46 -10.34 7.60
N LEU A 548 2.18 -9.94 7.68
CA LEU A 548 1.77 -8.76 8.45
C LEU A 548 1.98 -8.89 9.97
N ASN A 549 2.13 -10.11 10.49
CA ASN A 549 2.48 -10.35 11.89
C ASN A 549 4.00 -10.38 12.11
N ARG A 550 4.79 -10.10 11.07
CA ARG A 550 6.25 -10.12 11.08
C ARG A 550 6.82 -11.52 11.27
N GLU A 551 6.06 -12.55 10.91
CA GLU A 551 6.51 -13.94 10.88
C GLU A 551 7.15 -14.25 9.52
N ALA A 552 8.28 -14.96 9.54
CA ALA A 552 9.05 -15.24 8.34
C ALA A 552 8.27 -16.16 7.39
N ARG A 553 8.20 -15.79 6.11
CA ARG A 553 7.68 -16.64 5.04
C ARG A 553 8.80 -17.55 4.51
N THR A 554 8.42 -18.65 3.86
CA THR A 554 9.38 -19.58 3.23
C THR A 554 10.33 -18.88 2.26
N VAL A 555 9.85 -17.87 1.53
CA VAL A 555 10.69 -17.07 0.64
C VAL A 555 11.67 -16.17 1.40
N GLY A 556 11.28 -15.65 2.57
CA GLY A 556 12.18 -14.92 3.48
C GLY A 556 13.38 -15.77 3.89
N LEU A 557 13.13 -17.00 4.32
CA LEU A 557 14.19 -17.97 4.65
C LEU A 557 15.04 -18.34 3.42
N SER A 558 14.40 -18.49 2.27
CA SER A 558 15.09 -18.79 1.01
C SER A 558 16.00 -17.65 0.56
N TYR A 559 15.57 -16.39 0.74
CA TYR A 559 16.37 -15.24 0.38
C TYR A 559 17.53 -15.02 1.35
N LYS A 560 17.30 -15.23 2.65
CA LYS A 560 18.41 -15.31 3.62
C LYS A 560 19.45 -16.34 3.21
N HIS A 561 19.02 -17.56 2.85
CA HIS A 561 19.93 -18.61 2.39
C HIS A 561 20.72 -18.20 1.14
N LEU A 562 20.05 -17.58 0.15
CA LEU A 562 20.70 -17.04 -1.05
C LEU A 562 21.77 -16.01 -0.68
N ILE A 563 21.45 -15.05 0.20
CA ILE A 563 22.42 -14.04 0.66
C ILE A 563 23.62 -14.71 1.32
N ASP A 564 23.39 -15.67 2.22
CA ASP A 564 24.45 -16.38 2.93
C ASP A 564 25.37 -17.17 1.96
N LEU A 565 24.83 -17.69 0.85
CA LEU A 565 25.63 -18.38 -0.18
C LEU A 565 26.54 -17.45 -0.97
N TYR A 566 26.09 -16.23 -1.28
CA TYR A 566 26.77 -15.37 -2.25
C TYR A 566 27.48 -14.16 -1.65
N ARG A 567 27.13 -13.69 -0.44
CA ARG A 567 27.67 -12.42 0.09
C ARG A 567 29.19 -12.38 0.21
N ASP A 568 29.82 -13.52 0.47
CA ASP A 568 31.27 -13.63 0.70
C ASP A 568 32.04 -14.07 -0.56
N GLU A 569 31.33 -14.45 -1.62
CA GLU A 569 31.93 -14.75 -2.93
C GLU A 569 32.59 -13.49 -3.51
N PRO A 570 33.79 -13.59 -4.11
CA PRO A 570 34.60 -12.41 -4.47
C PRO A 570 33.87 -11.35 -5.31
N ASP A 571 33.12 -11.78 -6.34
CA ASP A 571 32.40 -10.89 -7.26
C ASP A 571 31.25 -10.12 -6.58
N TYR A 572 30.71 -10.65 -5.48
CA TYR A 572 29.62 -10.04 -4.72
C TYR A 572 30.14 -9.29 -3.51
N ARG A 573 31.18 -9.76 -2.82
CA ARG A 573 31.81 -9.03 -1.72
C ARG A 573 32.45 -7.73 -2.18
N GLU A 574 33.02 -7.73 -3.38
CA GLU A 574 33.66 -6.59 -4.02
C GLU A 574 33.07 -6.34 -5.42
N CYS A 575 31.82 -5.84 -5.46
CA CYS A 575 31.14 -5.59 -6.73
C CYS A 575 31.87 -4.48 -7.52
N LYS A 576 32.65 -4.88 -8.52
CA LYS A 576 33.46 -3.97 -9.35
C LYS A 576 32.64 -2.86 -10.01
N TRP A 577 31.39 -3.16 -10.39
CA TRP A 577 30.50 -2.21 -11.06
C TRP A 577 29.97 -1.17 -10.09
N LEU A 578 29.62 -1.58 -8.87
CA LEU A 578 29.22 -0.65 -7.83
C LEU A 578 30.40 0.26 -7.48
N LYS A 579 31.59 -0.31 -7.28
CA LYS A 579 32.81 0.47 -7.04
C LYS A 579 33.05 1.51 -8.13
N LYS A 580 32.91 1.13 -9.42
CA LYS A 580 33.06 2.04 -10.56
C LYS A 580 32.06 3.20 -10.56
N ILE A 581 30.81 2.97 -10.12
CA ILE A 581 29.81 4.03 -9.97
C ILE A 581 30.10 4.92 -8.76
N MET A 582 30.69 4.36 -7.72
CA MET A 582 30.92 5.02 -6.45
C MET A 582 32.22 5.83 -6.41
N ASP A 583 33.22 5.45 -7.19
CA ASP A 583 34.43 6.23 -7.49
C ASP A 583 34.07 7.45 -8.36
#